data_AF-A0A5B7ULJ1-F1
#
_entry.id   AF-A0A5B7ULJ1-F1
#
_cell.length_a   1.000
_cell.length_b   1.000
_cell.length_c   1.000
_cell.angle_alpha   90.00
_cell.angle_beta   90.00
_cell.angle_gamma   90.00
#
_symmetry.space_group_name_H-M   'P 1'
#
loop_
_entity.id
_entity.type
_entity.pdbx_description
1 polymer ?
#
loop_
_entity_poly.entity_id
_entity_poly.type
_entity_poly.pdbx_seq_one_letter_code
_entity_poly.pdbx_strand_id
1 'polypeptide(L)'
;MKSIVGRIVIYRARTRGYHLPAIATAAQDPLDPIGLELGDVPPLTDDTTAHLHVMTPGAQASYTEHAVPQSNRPGTWSWPERA
;
A
#
# COMPACT_ATOMS: atom_id res chain seq x y z
N MET A 1 14.06 -6.85 -4.63
CA MET A 1 12.82 -7.67 -4.61
C MET A 1 12.09 -7.50 -5.94
N LYS A 2 11.34 -8.48 -6.48
CA LYS A 2 10.60 -8.27 -7.74
C LYS A 2 9.50 -7.22 -7.49
N SER A 3 9.49 -6.11 -8.22
CA SER A 3 8.54 -5.01 -7.98
C SER A 3 7.10 -5.49 -7.93
N ILE A 4 6.35 -4.96 -6.97
CA ILE A 4 4.94 -5.23 -6.73
C ILE A 4 4.02 -4.18 -7.34
N VAL A 5 4.58 -3.09 -7.88
CA VAL A 5 3.79 -2.00 -8.47
C VAL A 5 2.88 -2.54 -9.57
N GLY A 6 1.62 -2.10 -9.56
CA GLY A 6 0.56 -2.56 -10.47
C GLY A 6 -0.07 -3.90 -10.10
N ARG A 7 0.38 -4.59 -9.05
CA ARG A 7 -0.25 -5.85 -8.60
C ARG A 7 -1.44 -5.59 -7.69
N ILE A 8 -2.44 -6.46 -7.80
CA ILE A 8 -3.52 -6.56 -6.82
C ILE A 8 -3.02 -7.34 -5.61
N VAL A 9 -3.22 -6.77 -4.43
CA VAL A 9 -2.80 -7.28 -3.13
C VAL A 9 -3.97 -7.32 -2.15
N ILE A 10 -3.80 -8.07 -1.06
CA ILE A 10 -4.80 -8.15 0.01
C ILE A 10 -4.42 -7.16 1.11
N TYR A 11 -5.24 -6.14 1.31
CA TYR A 11 -5.08 -5.15 2.38
C TYR A 11 -6.04 -5.44 3.53
N ARG A 12 -5.56 -5.51 4.78
CA ARG A 12 -6.44 -5.55 5.97
C ARG A 12 -6.66 -4.13 6.47
N ALA A 13 -7.89 -3.62 6.30
CA ALA A 13 -8.22 -2.26 6.69
C ALA A 13 -8.26 -2.06 8.21
N ARG A 14 -7.55 -1.04 8.68
CA ARG A 14 -7.46 -0.70 10.11
C ARG A 14 -8.81 -0.41 10.76
N THR A 15 -9.72 0.24 10.04
CA THR A 15 -11.01 0.73 10.58
C THR A 15 -12.17 -0.23 10.38
N ARG A 16 -11.97 -1.30 9.61
CA ARG A 16 -13.06 -2.13 9.09
C ARG A 16 -12.94 -3.60 9.47
N GLY A 17 -11.78 -4.06 9.95
CA GLY A 17 -11.61 -5.41 10.47
C GLY A 17 -11.71 -6.53 9.43
N TYR A 18 -11.81 -6.21 8.14
CA TYR A 18 -11.87 -7.16 7.03
C TYR A 18 -10.86 -6.83 5.92
N HIS A 19 -10.70 -7.79 5.01
CA HIS A 19 -9.78 -7.70 3.88
C HIS A 19 -10.41 -6.98 2.67
N LEU A 20 -9.63 -6.11 2.05
CA LEU A 20 -9.96 -5.34 0.87
C LEU A 20 -8.95 -5.63 -0.24
N PRO A 21 -9.38 -5.65 -1.50
CA PRO A 21 -8.44 -5.65 -2.60
C PRO A 21 -7.81 -4.25 -2.72
N ALA A 22 -6.51 -4.20 -2.96
CA ALA A 22 -5.79 -2.96 -3.21
C ALA A 22 -4.80 -3.13 -4.36
N ILE A 23 -4.45 -2.04 -5.04
CA ILE A 23 -3.37 -2.03 -6.03
C ILE A 23 -2.14 -1.38 -5.38
N ALA A 24 -0.99 -2.02 -5.44
CA ALA A 24 0.27 -1.38 -5.03
C ALA A 24 0.66 -0.33 -6.09
N THR A 25 0.63 0.94 -5.71
CA THR A 25 0.89 2.08 -6.61
C THR A 25 2.32 2.59 -6.51
N ALA A 26 2.98 2.37 -5.36
CA ALA A 26 4.40 2.64 -5.19
C ALA A 26 5.05 1.60 -4.28
N ALA A 27 6.30 1.27 -4.59
CA ALA A 27 7.25 0.50 -3.79
C ALA A 27 8.63 1.16 -3.95
N GLN A 28 9.57 0.94 -3.04
CA GLN A 28 10.88 1.61 -3.07
C GLN A 28 11.57 1.54 -4.45
N ASP A 29 11.40 0.41 -5.14
CA ASP A 29 11.71 0.22 -6.55
C ASP A 29 10.38 0.02 -7.33
N PRO A 30 9.94 0.98 -8.18
CA PRO A 30 10.72 1.95 -8.96
C PRO A 30 10.35 3.43 -8.65
N LEU A 31 10.40 3.86 -7.39
CA LEU A 31 10.09 5.28 -7.07
C LEU A 31 11.03 6.22 -7.83
N ASP A 32 10.46 7.06 -8.69
CA ASP A 32 11.21 8.08 -9.42
C ASP A 32 11.67 9.18 -8.43
N PRO A 33 12.97 9.44 -8.29
CA PRO A 33 13.50 10.48 -7.42
C PRO A 33 12.89 11.87 -7.69
N ILE A 34 12.53 12.18 -8.94
CA ILE A 34 11.92 13.47 -9.30
C ILE A 34 10.54 13.62 -8.64
N GLY A 35 9.72 12.56 -8.66
CA GLY A 35 8.40 12.57 -8.02
C GLY A 35 8.47 12.72 -6.50
N LEU A 36 9.55 12.23 -5.88
CA LEU A 36 9.82 12.44 -4.46
C LEU A 36 10.23 13.88 -4.16
N GLU A 37 11.11 14.47 -4.99
CA GLU A 37 11.54 15.87 -4.84
C GLU A 37 10.40 16.87 -5.02
N LEU A 38 9.46 16.58 -5.93
CA LEU A 38 8.26 17.40 -6.14
C LEU A 38 7.21 17.25 -5.03
N GLY A 39 7.31 16.21 -4.19
CA GLY A 39 6.37 15.93 -3.11
C GLY A 39 5.06 15.26 -3.57
N ASP A 40 4.99 14.79 -4.82
CA ASP A 40 3.81 14.13 -5.38
C ASP A 40 3.57 12.74 -4.77
N VAL A 41 4.64 12.09 -4.31
CA VAL A 41 4.60 10.77 -3.69
C VAL A 41 5.33 10.80 -2.35
N PRO A 42 4.67 10.43 -1.24
CA PRO A 42 5.37 10.30 0.03
C PRO A 42 6.52 9.28 -0.05
N PRO A 43 7.67 9.55 0.58
CA PRO A 43 8.79 8.61 0.53
C PRO A 43 8.45 7.31 1.26
N LEU A 44 8.94 6.19 0.73
CA LEU A 44 8.96 4.90 1.41
C LEU A 44 10.31 4.72 2.11
N THR A 45 10.28 4.31 3.37
CA THR A 45 11.47 4.19 4.22
C THR A 45 12.18 2.84 4.09
N ASP A 46 11.51 1.84 3.55
CA ASP A 46 12.01 0.47 3.40
C ASP A 46 11.41 -0.21 2.17
N ASP A 47 11.97 -1.37 1.80
CA ASP A 47 11.57 -2.14 0.63
C ASP A 47 10.32 -3.01 0.85
N THR A 48 9.82 -3.08 2.08
CA THR A 48 8.66 -3.90 2.47
C THR A 48 7.35 -3.12 2.51
N THR A 49 7.44 -1.79 2.51
CA THR A 49 6.30 -0.88 2.55
C THR A 49 5.81 -0.53 1.15
N ALA A 50 4.52 -0.25 1.04
CA ALA A 50 3.88 0.10 -0.22
C ALA A 50 2.88 1.25 -0.06
N HIS A 51 2.67 2.02 -1.12
CA HIS A 51 1.45 2.82 -1.25
C HIS A 51 0.39 1.98 -1.94
N LEU A 52 -0.83 2.07 -1.42
CA LEU A 52 -1.94 1.24 -1.84
C LEU A 52 -3.10 2.11 -2.28
N HIS A 53 -3.66 1.82 -3.46
CA HIS A 53 -4.99 2.27 -3.82
C HIS A 53 -6.01 1.20 -3.41
N VAL A 54 -6.78 1.49 -2.37
CA VAL A 54 -7.72 0.55 -1.74
C VAL A 54 -9.10 0.69 -2.36
N MET A 55 -9.63 -0.42 -2.88
CA MET A 55 -10.98 -0.49 -3.43
C MET A 55 -11.94 -0.96 -2.34
N THR A 56 -13.08 -0.27 -2.16
CA THR A 56 -14.06 -0.65 -1.13
C THR A 56 -15.31 -1.31 -1.74
N PRO A 57 -15.52 -2.62 -1.56
CA PRO A 57 -16.72 -3.29 -2.05
C PRO A 57 -17.97 -2.70 -1.43
N GLY A 58 -18.97 -2.39 -2.26
CA GLY A 58 -20.27 -1.87 -1.80
C GLY A 58 -20.31 -0.37 -1.49
N ALA A 59 -19.18 0.35 -1.63
CA ALA A 59 -19.17 1.80 -1.63
C ALA A 59 -18.63 2.30 -2.98
N GLN A 60 -19.16 3.41 -3.49
CA GLN A 60 -18.67 4.05 -4.73
C GLN A 60 -17.33 4.77 -4.54
N ALA A 61 -16.59 4.44 -3.48
CA ALA A 61 -15.38 5.14 -3.07
C ALA A 61 -14.16 4.22 -3.04
N SER A 62 -13.02 4.81 -3.34
CA SER A 62 -11.68 4.25 -3.13
C SER A 62 -10.86 5.26 -2.34
N TYR A 63 -9.80 4.80 -1.69
CA TYR A 63 -8.89 5.69 -0.97
C TYR A 63 -7.45 5.21 -1.06
N THR A 64 -6.51 6.10 -0.76
CA THR A 64 -5.09 5.79 -0.77
C THR A 64 -4.59 5.56 0.66
N GLU A 65 -3.77 4.53 0.84
CA GLU A 65 -2.97 4.32 2.05
C GLU A 65 -1.49 4.49 1.70
N HIS A 66 -0.74 5.11 2.60
CA HIS A 66 0.68 5.41 2.40
C HIS A 66 1.54 4.60 3.35
N ALA A 67 2.72 4.18 2.86
CA ALA A 67 3.72 3.41 3.61
C ALA A 67 3.18 2.21 4.40
N VAL A 68 2.22 1.47 3.84
CA VAL A 68 1.64 0.31 4.51
C VAL A 68 2.68 -0.81 4.54
N PRO A 69 2.99 -1.40 5.70
CA PRO A 69 3.97 -2.48 5.78
C PRO A 69 3.38 -3.80 5.28
N GLN A 70 4.25 -4.63 4.71
CA GLN A 70 3.90 -6.01 4.37
C GLN A 70 3.62 -6.79 5.65
N SER A 71 2.53 -7.56 5.67
CA SER A 71 2.21 -8.43 6.80
C SER A 71 3.00 -9.74 6.73
N ASN A 72 2.82 -10.59 7.74
CA ASN A 72 3.50 -11.88 7.90
C ASN A 72 3.22 -12.87 6.75
N ARG A 73 2.16 -12.65 5.96
CA ARG A 73 1.77 -13.49 4.83
C ARG A 73 2.18 -12.82 3.51
N PRO A 74 2.86 -13.52 2.60
CA PRO A 74 3.17 -13.00 1.27
C PRO A 74 1.91 -12.53 0.53
N GLY A 75 1.99 -11.36 -0.11
CA GLY A 75 0.86 -10.78 -0.84
C GLY A 75 -0.17 -10.05 0.04
N THR A 76 0.13 -9.86 1.33
CA THR A 76 -0.75 -9.15 2.27
C THR A 76 -0.06 -7.94 2.89
N TRP A 77 -0.82 -6.87 3.10
CA TRP A 77 -0.37 -5.61 3.70
C TRP A 77 -1.36 -5.17 4.79
N SER A 78 -0.84 -4.67 5.91
CA SER A 78 -1.65 -4.21 7.03
C SER A 78 -0.81 -3.42 8.02
N TRP A 79 -1.37 -2.36 8.60
CA TRP A 79 -0.77 -1.76 9.79
C TRP A 79 -0.70 -2.76 10.96
N PRO A 80 0.33 -2.68 11.81
CA PRO A 80 0.34 -3.40 13.07
C PRO A 80 -0.90 -3.06 13.90
N GLU A 81 -1.38 -4.03 14.68
CA GLU A 81 -2.42 -3.73 15.68
C GLU A 81 -1.86 -2.72 16.68
N ARG A 82 -2.63 -1.68 17.01
CA ARG A 82 -2.21 -0.74 18.05
C ARG A 82 -2.21 -1.48 19.38
N ALA A 83 -1.06 -1.48 20.06
CA ALA A 83 -0.96 -1.86 21.46
C ALA A 83 -1.80 -0.94 22.36
#